data_AF-A0A7X3QKS6-F1
#
_entry.id   AF-A0A7X3QKS6-F1
#
_cell.length_a   1.000
_cell.length_b   1.000
_cell.length_c   1.000
_cell.angle_alpha   90.00
_cell.angle_beta   90.00
_cell.angle_gamma   90.00
#
_symmetry.space_group_name_H-M   'P 1'
#
loop_
_entity.id
_entity.type
_entity.pdbx_description
1 polymer ?
#
loop_
_entity_poly.entity_id
_entity_poly.type
_entity_poly.pdbx_seq_one_letter_code
_entity_poly.pdbx_strand_id
1 'polypeptide(L)'
;MSTPYAYFQGQIVPLEEAKVGVMTHAFNYGTAVFEGIRGNWNADDGCLYLFRMREHYERLAQSSRILGLEMNEEIDRLCDLTVEIVERSGYEEDVYIRPMVYLSSEVLGVRLHGLESDILIFIAPFGPYLDIDKGARCHTSSWRRVDDTGIPPRAKVTGIYVNSALAKSEAELNGFDEAIVLNSDGHVSEGSGENIFIVRNGAVITPPPSDNVLEGITAATVVELAANELGIETVERSIDRSELYIADEVFMTG
;
A
#
# COMPACT_ATOMS: atom_id res chain seq x y z
N MET A 1 25.72 14.51 -2.01
CA MET A 1 24.98 13.93 -0.87
C MET A 1 23.52 14.09 -1.22
N SER A 2 22.75 13.00 -1.27
CA SER A 2 21.31 13.10 -1.45
C SER A 2 20.69 13.84 -0.26
N THR A 3 19.64 14.63 -0.50
CA THR A 3 18.91 15.35 0.56
C THR A 3 17.44 14.99 0.41
N PRO A 4 16.83 14.33 1.41
CA PRO A 4 15.41 14.00 1.31
C PRO A 4 14.57 15.28 1.33
N TYR A 5 13.64 15.39 0.37
CA TYR A 5 12.65 16.46 0.29
C TYR A 5 11.25 15.90 0.51
N ALA A 6 10.33 16.78 0.90
CA ALA A 6 8.92 16.49 1.00
C ALA A 6 8.09 17.64 0.42
N TYR A 7 6.93 17.32 -0.17
CA TYR A 7 5.84 18.27 -0.34
C TYR A 7 5.03 18.29 0.95
N PHE A 8 4.89 19.45 1.57
CA PHE A 8 4.19 19.62 2.84
C PHE A 8 3.65 21.05 2.92
N GLN A 9 2.37 21.21 3.29
CA GLN A 9 1.71 22.51 3.43
C GLN A 9 1.87 23.43 2.21
N GLY A 10 1.72 22.84 1.01
CA GLY A 10 1.79 23.57 -0.26
C GLY A 10 3.19 23.90 -0.77
N GLN A 11 4.25 23.37 -0.14
CA GLN A 11 5.65 23.71 -0.47
C GLN A 11 6.54 22.47 -0.50
N ILE A 12 7.60 22.53 -1.32
CA ILE A 12 8.69 21.54 -1.28
C ILE A 12 9.73 22.02 -0.25
N VAL A 13 9.92 21.23 0.81
CA VAL A 13 10.80 21.54 1.94
C VAL A 13 11.76 20.38 2.20
N PRO A 14 12.93 20.61 2.84
CA PRO A 14 13.74 19.52 3.38
C PRO A 14 12.89 18.63 4.29
N LEU A 15 13.07 17.30 4.22
CA LEU A 15 12.22 16.35 4.96
C LEU A 15 12.19 16.61 6.48
N GLU A 16 13.29 17.08 7.05
CA GLU A 16 13.38 17.40 8.48
C GLU A 16 12.49 18.58 8.92
N GLU A 17 12.03 19.40 7.98
CA GLU A 17 11.14 20.54 8.22
C GLU A 17 9.66 20.16 8.11
N ALA A 18 9.34 19.03 7.47
CA ALA A 18 7.96 18.54 7.34
C ALA A 18 7.48 17.93 8.68
N LYS A 19 6.84 18.75 9.52
CA LYS A 19 6.41 18.38 10.88
C LYS A 19 4.91 18.60 11.06
N VAL A 20 4.22 17.57 11.55
CA VAL A 20 2.82 17.67 11.98
C VAL A 20 2.74 17.98 13.48
N GLY A 21 1.73 18.76 13.89
CA GLY A 21 1.48 19.02 15.29
C GLY A 21 0.94 17.79 16.01
N VAL A 22 1.25 17.63 17.30
CA VAL A 22 0.78 16.48 18.11
C VAL A 22 -0.74 16.42 18.26
N MET A 23 -1.42 17.54 18.03
CA MET A 23 -2.89 17.62 18.02
C MET A 23 -3.52 17.31 16.66
N THR A 24 -2.73 17.02 15.62
CA THR A 24 -3.23 16.70 14.28
C THR A 24 -4.23 15.54 14.35
N HIS A 25 -5.43 15.74 13.80
CA HIS A 25 -6.52 14.77 13.89
C HIS A 25 -6.13 13.39 13.34
N ALA A 26 -5.47 13.34 12.19
CA ALA A 26 -4.98 12.09 11.61
C ALA A 26 -4.00 11.32 12.50
N PHE A 27 -3.13 12.01 13.22
CA PHE A 27 -2.19 11.38 14.16
C PHE A 27 -2.91 10.70 15.33
N ASN A 28 -3.98 11.32 15.82
CA ASN A 28 -4.71 10.84 16.99
C ASN A 28 -5.78 9.79 16.66
N TYR A 29 -6.27 9.76 15.42
CA TYR A 29 -7.44 8.95 15.04
C TYR A 29 -7.25 8.06 13.81
N GLY A 30 -6.06 8.02 13.19
CA GLY A 30 -5.80 7.20 12.00
C GLY A 30 -6.57 7.64 10.75
N THR A 31 -6.95 8.92 10.70
CA THR A 31 -7.81 9.51 9.66
C THR A 31 -7.00 10.10 8.51
N ALA A 32 -6.24 9.22 7.85
CA ALA A 32 -5.49 9.52 6.64
C ALA A 32 -5.58 8.35 5.65
N VAL A 33 -5.36 8.64 4.37
CA VAL A 33 -5.16 7.66 3.31
C VAL A 33 -3.80 7.89 2.68
N PHE A 34 -3.15 6.84 2.20
CA PHE A 34 -1.81 6.94 1.66
C PHE A 34 -1.59 6.02 0.47
N GLU A 35 -0.50 6.24 -0.25
CA GLU A 35 0.00 5.32 -1.26
C GLU A 35 1.45 4.93 -1.05
N GLY A 36 1.85 3.88 -1.76
CA GLY A 36 3.23 3.43 -1.82
C GLY A 36 3.66 3.29 -3.26
N ILE A 37 4.54 4.18 -3.73
CA ILE A 37 5.01 4.18 -5.12
C ILE A 37 6.48 3.80 -5.11
N ARG A 38 6.84 2.76 -5.86
CA ARG A 38 8.23 2.32 -6.03
C ARG A 38 8.90 3.14 -7.12
N GLY A 39 10.13 3.59 -6.84
CA GLY A 39 11.06 4.11 -7.83
C GLY A 39 12.27 3.20 -7.92
N ASN A 40 12.54 2.64 -9.09
CA ASN A 40 13.68 1.76 -9.30
C ASN A 40 14.80 2.48 -10.05
N TRP A 41 16.02 2.41 -9.53
CA TRP A 41 17.17 3.05 -10.16
C TRP A 41 17.66 2.23 -11.34
N ASN A 42 17.74 2.87 -12.51
CA ASN A 42 18.37 2.29 -13.68
C ASN A 42 19.73 2.95 -13.89
N ALA A 43 20.80 2.18 -13.67
CA ALA A 43 22.16 2.66 -13.81
C ALA A 43 22.58 2.94 -15.26
N ASP A 44 21.97 2.26 -16.24
CA ASP A 44 22.27 2.45 -17.67
C ASP A 44 21.66 3.77 -18.18
N ASP A 45 20.44 4.08 -17.75
CA ASP A 45 19.72 5.30 -18.14
C ASP A 45 20.04 6.49 -17.22
N GLY A 46 20.60 6.24 -16.02
CA GLY A 46 20.92 7.27 -15.03
C GLY A 46 19.68 7.96 -14.46
N CYS A 47 18.55 7.25 -14.34
CA CYS A 47 17.29 7.80 -13.83
C CYS A 47 16.47 6.80 -13.02
N LEU A 48 15.51 7.32 -12.26
CA LEU A 48 14.51 6.54 -11.53
C LEU A 48 13.27 6.29 -12.40
N TYR A 49 12.85 5.03 -12.49
CA TYR A 49 11.56 4.66 -13.07
C TYR A 49 10.50 4.55 -11.96
N LEU A 50 9.53 5.46 -11.99
CA LEU A 50 8.40 5.46 -11.07
C LEU A 50 7.29 4.56 -11.62
N PHE A 51 7.02 3.44 -10.94
CA PHE A 51 6.11 2.44 -11.45
C PHE A 51 4.64 2.83 -11.20
N ARG A 52 3.83 2.89 -12.28
CA ARG A 52 2.37 3.12 -12.25
C ARG A 52 1.91 4.28 -11.36
N MET A 53 2.71 5.35 -11.35
CA MET A 53 2.54 6.50 -10.44
C MET A 53 1.15 7.14 -10.55
N ARG A 54 0.60 7.25 -11.77
CA ARG A 54 -0.73 7.83 -11.99
C ARG A 54 -1.81 6.99 -11.33
N GLU A 55 -1.76 5.67 -11.52
CA GLU A 55 -2.73 4.73 -10.95
C GLU A 55 -2.71 4.75 -9.42
N HIS A 56 -1.53 4.94 -8.80
CA HIS A 56 -1.43 5.18 -7.37
C HIS A 56 -2.19 6.45 -6.97
N TYR A 57 -1.99 7.59 -7.63
CA TYR A 57 -2.72 8.81 -7.31
C TYR A 57 -4.23 8.74 -7.58
N GLU A 58 -4.66 7.99 -8.59
CA GLU A 58 -6.07 7.70 -8.82
C GLU A 58 -6.68 6.89 -7.66
N ARG A 59 -5.98 5.88 -7.15
CA ARG A 59 -6.40 5.11 -5.97
C ARG A 59 -6.35 5.93 -4.68
N LEU A 60 -5.39 6.85 -4.55
CA LEU A 60 -5.36 7.82 -3.45
C LEU A 60 -6.63 8.69 -3.46
N ALA A 61 -7.03 9.19 -4.63
CA ALA A 61 -8.26 9.97 -4.78
C ALA A 61 -9.53 9.15 -4.48
N GLN A 62 -9.56 7.87 -4.86
CA GLN A 62 -10.65 6.95 -4.48
C GLN A 62 -10.70 6.74 -2.96
N SER A 63 -9.56 6.49 -2.32
CA SER A 63 -9.44 6.32 -0.87
C SER A 63 -9.88 7.58 -0.12
N SER A 64 -9.47 8.76 -0.59
CA SER A 64 -9.88 10.05 -0.03
C SER A 64 -11.40 10.22 -0.10
N ARG A 65 -12.04 9.86 -1.23
CA ARG A 65 -13.50 9.90 -1.37
C ARG A 65 -14.22 8.97 -0.39
N ILE A 66 -13.71 7.76 -0.18
CA ILE A 66 -14.27 6.80 0.77
C ILE A 66 -14.21 7.35 2.20
N LEU A 67 -13.09 7.96 2.59
CA LEU A 67 -12.90 8.53 3.93
C LEU A 67 -13.50 9.94 4.09
N GLY A 68 -14.01 10.55 3.01
CA GLY A 68 -14.58 11.89 3.01
C GLY A 68 -13.54 13.01 3.11
N LEU A 69 -12.32 12.77 2.67
CA LEU A 69 -11.24 13.76 2.64
C LEU A 69 -11.27 14.58 1.35
N GLU A 70 -10.99 15.88 1.47
CA GLU A 70 -10.82 16.77 0.33
C GLU A 70 -9.36 16.67 -0.16
N MET A 71 -9.20 16.50 -1.48
CA MET A 71 -7.89 16.48 -2.13
C MET A 71 -7.78 17.76 -2.98
N ASN A 72 -6.96 18.69 -2.52
CA ASN A 72 -6.87 20.04 -3.10
C ASN A 72 -5.93 20.13 -4.33
N GLU A 73 -5.31 19.01 -4.70
CA GLU A 73 -4.38 18.92 -5.83
C GLU A 73 -4.93 17.97 -6.89
N GLU A 74 -4.81 18.37 -8.15
CA GLU A 74 -5.14 17.51 -9.29
C GLU A 74 -4.09 16.39 -9.44
N ILE A 75 -4.51 15.23 -9.97
CA ILE A 75 -3.64 14.05 -10.13
C ILE A 75 -2.39 14.36 -10.96
N ASP A 76 -2.54 15.15 -12.03
CA ASP A 76 -1.41 15.57 -12.88
C ASP A 76 -0.39 16.39 -12.08
N ARG A 77 -0.89 17.31 -11.23
CA ARG A 77 -0.03 18.13 -10.38
C ARG A 77 0.71 17.27 -9.35
N LEU A 78 0.06 16.25 -8.79
CA LEU A 78 0.70 15.31 -7.86
C LEU A 78 1.79 14.47 -8.53
N CYS A 79 1.58 14.07 -9.79
CA CYS A 79 2.62 13.41 -10.59
C CYS A 79 3.83 14.34 -10.78
N ASP A 80 3.60 15.59 -11.21
CA ASP A 80 4.66 16.58 -11.42
C ASP A 80 5.44 16.87 -10.12
N LEU A 81 4.73 17.07 -9.01
CA LEU A 81 5.34 17.27 -7.69
C LEU A 81 6.21 16.09 -7.27
N THR A 82 5.76 14.87 -7.56
CA THR A 82 6.52 13.66 -7.23
C THR A 82 7.83 13.60 -8.00
N VAL A 83 7.78 13.85 -9.30
CA VAL A 83 8.98 13.92 -10.15
C VAL A 83 9.93 14.99 -9.63
N GLU A 84 9.42 16.18 -9.31
CA GLU A 84 10.23 17.29 -8.79
C GLU A 84 10.91 16.94 -7.45
N ILE A 85 10.21 16.27 -6.52
CA ILE A 85 10.79 15.81 -5.25
C ILE A 85 11.87 14.77 -5.50
N VAL A 86 11.62 13.80 -6.38
CA VAL A 86 12.56 12.73 -6.74
C VAL A 86 13.85 13.32 -7.31
N GLU A 87 13.74 14.24 -8.28
CA GLU A 87 14.88 14.91 -8.91
C GLU A 87 15.68 15.74 -7.90
N ARG A 88 14.99 16.53 -7.07
CA ARG A 88 15.64 17.35 -6.03
C ARG A 88 16.36 16.50 -4.98
N SER A 89 15.82 15.32 -4.68
CA SER A 89 16.43 14.42 -3.70
C SER A 89 17.69 13.71 -4.21
N GLY A 90 17.83 13.53 -5.53
CA GLY A 90 19.07 13.08 -6.16
C GLY A 90 19.55 11.71 -5.68
N TYR A 91 18.62 10.77 -5.46
CA TYR A 91 18.95 9.38 -5.13
C TYR A 91 19.35 8.63 -6.41
N GLU A 92 20.42 7.84 -6.31
CA GLU A 92 20.91 6.93 -7.35
C GLU A 92 20.77 5.47 -6.86
N GLU A 93 19.67 5.18 -6.19
CA GLU A 93 19.32 3.88 -5.59
C GLU A 93 17.79 3.72 -5.58
N ASP A 94 17.29 2.52 -5.29
CA ASP A 94 15.85 2.28 -5.19
C ASP A 94 15.22 3.10 -4.07
N VAL A 95 14.07 3.70 -4.39
CA VAL A 95 13.34 4.61 -3.52
C VAL A 95 11.89 4.17 -3.36
N TYR A 96 11.27 4.72 -2.32
CA TYR A 96 9.85 4.60 -2.07
C TYR A 96 9.27 5.97 -1.78
N ILE A 97 8.20 6.30 -2.49
CA ILE A 97 7.46 7.55 -2.36
C ILE A 97 6.18 7.26 -1.59
N ARG A 98 5.90 8.11 -0.60
CA ARG A 98 4.74 8.01 0.30
C ARG A 98 3.92 9.30 0.22
N PRO A 99 2.97 9.41 -0.72
CA PRO A 99 1.95 10.43 -0.66
C PRO A 99 0.88 10.05 0.39
N MET A 100 0.30 11.04 1.05
CA MET A 100 -0.74 10.87 2.06
C MET A 100 -1.67 12.07 2.08
N VAL A 101 -2.99 11.83 2.06
CA VAL A 101 -4.03 12.83 2.34
C VAL A 101 -4.56 12.57 3.74
N TYR A 102 -4.66 13.60 4.58
CA TYR A 102 -4.95 13.44 6.00
C TYR A 102 -5.77 14.59 6.56
N LEU A 103 -6.58 14.33 7.59
CA LEU A 103 -7.23 15.39 8.37
C LEU A 103 -6.19 16.15 9.19
N SER A 104 -5.92 17.39 8.78
CA SER A 104 -4.83 18.24 9.28
C SER A 104 -5.24 19.10 10.47
N SER A 105 -6.54 19.31 10.69
CA SER A 105 -7.03 20.12 11.81
C SER A 105 -6.50 19.65 13.17
N GLU A 106 -6.07 20.61 13.99
CA GLU A 106 -5.58 20.36 15.34
C GLU A 106 -6.72 20.44 16.38
N VAL A 107 -7.63 19.47 16.32
CA VAL A 107 -8.81 19.41 17.19
C VAL A 107 -9.07 17.99 17.68
N LEU A 108 -9.66 17.86 18.87
CA LEU A 108 -10.09 16.58 19.42
C LEU A 108 -11.56 16.30 19.07
N GLY A 109 -11.86 15.04 18.75
CA GLY A 109 -13.21 14.53 18.50
C GLY A 109 -13.34 13.80 17.16
N VAL A 110 -13.90 12.60 17.17
CA VAL A 110 -13.81 11.57 16.11
C VAL A 110 -14.62 11.81 14.82
N ARG A 111 -15.18 13.00 14.62
CA ARG A 111 -15.99 13.27 13.41
C ARG A 111 -15.08 13.47 12.19
N LEU A 112 -15.61 13.25 10.99
CA LEU A 112 -14.86 13.44 9.73
C LEU A 112 -15.28 14.71 8.96
N HIS A 113 -16.27 15.46 9.42
CA HIS A 113 -16.81 16.63 8.72
C HIS A 113 -16.50 17.94 9.44
N GLY A 114 -16.42 19.03 8.67
CA GLY A 114 -16.07 20.36 9.19
C GLY A 114 -14.65 20.41 9.73
N LEU A 115 -13.75 19.68 9.08
CA LEU A 115 -12.32 19.58 9.35
C LEU A 115 -11.57 19.82 8.06
N GLU A 116 -10.35 20.35 8.17
CA GLU A 116 -9.46 20.60 7.05
C GLU A 116 -8.66 19.34 6.72
N SER A 117 -8.41 19.13 5.44
CA SER A 117 -7.52 18.08 4.92
C SER A 117 -6.28 18.73 4.31
N ASP A 118 -5.15 18.05 4.40
CA ASP A 118 -3.91 18.43 3.72
C ASP A 118 -3.26 17.19 3.07
N ILE A 119 -2.32 17.44 2.16
CA ILE A 119 -1.56 16.40 1.48
C ILE A 119 -0.08 16.58 1.76
N LEU A 120 0.61 15.45 1.95
CA LEU A 120 2.05 15.39 2.01
C LEU A 120 2.58 14.33 1.06
N ILE A 121 3.81 14.51 0.59
CA ILE A 121 4.55 13.53 -0.23
C ILE A 121 5.98 13.53 0.28
N PHE A 122 6.53 12.37 0.61
CA PHE A 122 7.96 12.25 0.90
C PHE A 122 8.57 11.03 0.21
N ILE A 123 9.90 11.05 0.12
CA ILE A 123 10.71 10.01 -0.50
C ILE A 123 11.78 9.53 0.48
N ALA A 124 12.08 8.22 0.43
CA ALA A 124 13.20 7.63 1.15
C ALA A 124 13.82 6.49 0.33
N PRO A 125 15.13 6.19 0.51
CA PRO A 125 15.71 4.94 0.06
C PRO A 125 14.96 3.75 0.62
N PHE A 126 14.71 2.74 -0.20
CA PHE A 126 13.92 1.59 0.22
C PHE A 126 14.29 0.32 -0.55
N GLY A 127 14.91 -0.62 0.16
CA GLY A 127 15.29 -1.91 -0.37
C GLY A 127 14.12 -2.90 -0.55
N PRO A 128 14.43 -4.19 -0.78
CA PRO A 128 13.41 -5.23 -0.88
C PRO A 128 12.65 -5.39 0.45
N TYR A 129 11.33 -5.60 0.36
CA TYR A 129 10.47 -5.76 1.54
C TYR A 129 10.59 -7.16 2.16
N LEU A 130 10.66 -8.18 1.29
CA LEU A 130 10.93 -9.58 1.63
C LEU A 130 12.11 -10.08 0.79
N ASP A 131 12.81 -11.11 1.28
CA ASP A 131 13.90 -11.75 0.56
C ASP A 131 13.33 -12.61 -0.59
N ILE A 132 13.38 -12.06 -1.81
CA ILE A 132 12.83 -12.69 -3.01
C ILE A 132 13.56 -13.98 -3.40
N ASP A 133 14.83 -14.14 -3.04
CA ASP A 133 15.64 -15.31 -3.43
C ASP A 133 15.35 -16.53 -2.54
N LYS A 134 15.03 -16.28 -1.26
CA LYS A 134 14.71 -17.35 -0.29
C LYS A 134 13.23 -17.72 -0.24
N GLY A 135 12.35 -16.84 -0.74
CA GLY A 135 10.92 -16.90 -0.46
C GLY A 135 10.60 -16.59 1.01
N ALA A 136 9.31 -16.59 1.35
CA ALA A 136 8.83 -16.28 2.69
C ALA A 136 8.17 -17.48 3.36
N ARG A 137 8.47 -17.70 4.64
CA ARG A 137 7.71 -18.62 5.49
C ARG A 137 6.55 -17.88 6.11
N CYS A 138 5.32 -18.20 5.70
CA CYS A 138 4.15 -17.49 6.17
C CYS A 138 3.43 -18.18 7.35
N HIS A 139 2.84 -17.38 8.23
CA HIS A 139 1.96 -17.80 9.32
C HIS A 139 0.52 -17.37 9.03
N THR A 140 -0.45 -18.29 9.08
CA THR A 140 -1.85 -17.88 9.06
C THR A 140 -2.21 -17.21 10.39
N SER A 141 -2.45 -15.90 10.37
CA SER A 141 -2.67 -15.11 11.58
C SER A 141 -3.94 -15.51 12.33
N SER A 142 -3.93 -15.34 13.66
CA SER A 142 -5.13 -15.41 14.49
C SER A 142 -5.99 -14.14 14.37
N TRP A 143 -5.40 -13.02 13.94
CA TRP A 143 -6.12 -11.79 13.61
C TRP A 143 -6.84 -11.94 12.28
N ARG A 144 -8.11 -11.51 12.27
CA ARG A 144 -8.93 -11.48 11.05
C ARG A 144 -8.76 -10.16 10.33
N ARG A 145 -8.85 -10.19 9.01
CA ARG A 145 -8.90 -9.00 8.18
C ARG A 145 -10.09 -8.14 8.59
N VAL A 146 -9.90 -6.82 8.65
CA VAL A 146 -11.01 -5.88 8.92
C VAL A 146 -12.05 -6.00 7.82
N ASP A 147 -13.32 -6.13 8.22
CA ASP A 147 -14.46 -6.17 7.31
C ASP A 147 -14.73 -4.78 6.68
N ASP A 148 -15.26 -4.76 5.46
CA ASP A 148 -15.64 -3.54 4.74
C ASP A 148 -16.56 -2.62 5.55
N THR A 149 -17.47 -3.19 6.34
CA THR A 149 -18.38 -2.41 7.19
C THR A 149 -17.75 -1.88 8.48
N GLY A 150 -16.53 -2.32 8.82
CA GLY A 150 -15.74 -1.82 9.95
C GLY A 150 -14.83 -0.66 9.55
N ILE A 151 -13.83 -0.95 8.69
CA ILE A 151 -12.97 0.05 8.03
C ILE A 151 -12.75 -0.45 6.60
N PRO A 152 -13.25 0.25 5.56
CA PRO A 152 -13.23 -0.25 4.18
C PRO A 152 -11.83 -0.61 3.66
N PRO A 153 -11.53 -1.90 3.39
CA PRO A 153 -10.23 -2.36 2.87
C PRO A 153 -9.87 -1.81 1.50
N ARG A 154 -10.86 -1.42 0.70
CA ARG A 154 -10.66 -0.79 -0.62
C ARG A 154 -9.98 0.57 -0.52
N ALA A 155 -10.13 1.26 0.61
CA ALA A 155 -9.40 2.48 0.90
C ALA A 155 -8.10 2.14 1.64
N LYS A 156 -6.98 2.69 1.17
CA LYS A 156 -5.67 2.50 1.81
C LYS A 156 -5.50 3.44 3.01
N VAL A 157 -6.35 3.24 4.02
CA VAL A 157 -6.46 4.06 5.23
C VAL A 157 -5.33 3.75 6.21
N THR A 158 -4.69 4.74 6.81
CA THR A 158 -3.62 4.52 7.80
C THR A 158 -4.09 3.76 9.03
N GLY A 159 -5.28 4.08 9.57
CA GLY A 159 -5.84 3.42 10.75
C GLY A 159 -6.06 1.90 10.59
N ILE A 160 -6.28 1.40 9.36
CA ILE A 160 -6.47 -0.04 9.12
C ILE A 160 -5.18 -0.84 9.37
N TYR A 161 -4.01 -0.20 9.26
CA TYR A 161 -2.71 -0.84 9.42
C TYR A 161 -2.40 -1.27 10.86
N VAL A 162 -3.21 -0.88 11.85
CA VAL A 162 -3.14 -1.51 13.18
C VAL A 162 -3.43 -3.02 13.09
N ASN A 163 -4.37 -3.43 12.24
CA ASN A 163 -4.69 -4.84 12.00
C ASN A 163 -3.51 -5.56 11.32
N SER A 164 -2.96 -4.96 10.26
CA SER A 164 -1.74 -5.46 9.58
C SER A 164 -0.56 -5.60 10.54
N ALA A 165 -0.30 -4.58 11.37
CA ALA A 165 0.81 -4.60 12.32
C ALA A 165 0.67 -5.70 13.37
N LEU A 166 -0.55 -5.94 13.87
CA LEU A 166 -0.83 -7.02 14.81
C LEU A 166 -0.60 -8.40 14.16
N ALA A 167 -1.06 -8.61 12.93
CA ALA A 167 -0.87 -9.85 12.18
C ALA A 167 0.61 -10.10 11.88
N LYS A 168 1.32 -9.10 11.34
CA LYS A 168 2.76 -9.17 11.05
C LYS A 168 3.57 -9.47 12.31
N SER A 169 3.32 -8.74 13.39
CA SER A 169 4.02 -8.92 14.67
C SER A 169 3.80 -10.33 15.23
N GLU A 170 2.58 -10.87 15.14
CA GLU A 170 2.31 -12.25 15.53
C GLU A 170 3.15 -13.25 14.71
N ALA A 171 3.22 -13.09 13.39
CA ALA A 171 4.00 -13.98 12.54
C ALA A 171 5.49 -13.93 12.89
N GLU A 172 6.07 -12.73 12.98
CA GLU A 172 7.50 -12.53 13.30
C GLU A 172 7.86 -13.06 14.68
N LEU A 173 7.04 -12.78 15.71
CA LEU A 173 7.26 -13.29 17.06
C LEU A 173 7.17 -14.82 17.14
N ASN A 174 6.48 -15.46 16.20
CA ASN A 174 6.41 -16.91 16.06
C ASN A 174 7.47 -17.50 15.10
N GLY A 175 8.41 -16.68 14.62
CA GLY A 175 9.53 -17.12 13.78
C GLY A 175 9.17 -17.36 12.30
N PHE A 176 8.16 -16.63 11.81
CA PHE A 176 7.76 -16.57 10.39
C PHE A 176 8.11 -15.21 9.80
N ASP A 177 8.20 -15.15 8.48
CA ASP A 177 8.60 -13.94 7.76
C ASP A 177 7.41 -13.02 7.48
N GLU A 178 6.21 -13.58 7.30
CA GLU A 178 5.00 -12.81 6.94
C GLU A 178 3.73 -13.49 7.46
N ALA A 179 2.66 -12.72 7.64
CA ALA A 179 1.34 -13.19 8.01
C ALA A 179 0.44 -13.34 6.78
N ILE A 180 -0.39 -14.38 6.75
CA ILE A 180 -1.56 -14.48 5.88
C ILE A 180 -2.79 -14.25 6.74
N VAL A 181 -3.61 -13.27 6.37
CA VAL A 181 -4.84 -12.93 7.09
C VAL A 181 -6.05 -13.53 6.37
N LEU A 182 -6.99 -14.00 7.17
CA LEU A 182 -8.26 -14.54 6.69
C LEU A 182 -9.38 -13.52 6.91
N ASN A 183 -10.38 -13.51 6.04
CA ASN A 183 -11.61 -12.77 6.27
C ASN A 183 -12.46 -13.42 7.40
N SER A 184 -13.59 -12.79 7.73
CA SER A 184 -14.51 -13.25 8.78
C SER A 184 -15.14 -14.62 8.50
N ASP A 185 -15.33 -14.97 7.22
CA ASP A 185 -15.90 -16.25 6.79
C ASP A 185 -14.87 -17.39 6.77
N GLY A 186 -13.57 -17.06 6.89
CA GLY A 186 -12.49 -18.03 6.94
C GLY A 186 -11.77 -18.26 5.61
N HIS A 187 -12.10 -17.50 4.58
CA HIS A 187 -11.36 -17.47 3.32
C HIS A 187 -10.10 -16.62 3.45
N VAL A 188 -9.10 -16.94 2.64
CA VAL A 188 -7.87 -16.17 2.50
C VAL A 188 -8.22 -14.80 1.95
N SER A 189 -7.73 -13.76 2.62
CA SER A 189 -7.83 -12.40 2.16
C SER A 189 -6.49 -12.02 1.51
N GLU A 190 -5.48 -11.67 2.29
CA GLU A 190 -4.21 -11.15 1.79
C GLU A 190 -3.06 -11.46 2.77
N GLY A 191 -1.85 -11.03 2.44
CA GLY A 191 -0.74 -10.89 3.39
C GLY A 191 -0.99 -9.73 4.38
N SER A 192 -0.06 -9.45 5.29
CA SER A 192 -0.24 -8.27 6.17
C SER A 192 -0.08 -6.94 5.42
N GLY A 193 0.66 -6.93 4.30
CA GLY A 193 0.90 -5.75 3.47
C GLY A 193 0.79 -5.97 1.96
N GLU A 194 0.46 -7.19 1.53
CA GLU A 194 0.56 -7.66 0.14
C GLU A 194 -0.69 -8.43 -0.28
N ASN A 195 -1.10 -8.37 -1.53
CA ASN A 195 -2.07 -9.34 -2.06
C ASN A 195 -1.42 -10.73 -2.16
N ILE A 196 -2.26 -11.77 -2.23
CA ILE A 196 -1.81 -13.16 -2.31
C ILE A 196 -2.41 -13.87 -3.54
N PHE A 197 -1.60 -14.75 -4.12
CA PHE A 197 -1.95 -15.59 -5.25
C PHE A 197 -1.58 -17.04 -4.95
N ILE A 198 -2.34 -17.97 -5.52
CA ILE A 198 -1.96 -19.38 -5.60
C ILE A 198 -1.89 -19.80 -7.07
N VAL A 199 -1.00 -20.75 -7.39
CA VAL A 199 -1.03 -21.49 -8.64
C VAL A 199 -1.60 -22.86 -8.36
N ARG A 200 -2.63 -23.26 -9.11
CA ARG A 200 -3.25 -24.58 -8.95
C ARG A 200 -3.81 -25.07 -10.27
N ASN A 201 -3.43 -26.28 -10.68
CA ASN A 201 -3.86 -26.89 -11.95
C ASN A 201 -3.54 -26.01 -13.18
N GLY A 202 -2.41 -25.28 -13.14
CA GLY A 202 -1.98 -24.40 -14.23
C GLY A 202 -2.68 -23.04 -14.31
N ALA A 203 -3.58 -22.72 -13.38
CA ALA A 203 -4.22 -21.40 -13.28
C ALA A 203 -3.64 -20.59 -12.11
N VAL A 204 -3.53 -19.28 -12.31
CA VAL A 204 -3.20 -18.28 -11.27
C VAL A 204 -4.51 -17.81 -10.64
N ILE A 205 -4.62 -17.90 -9.31
CA ILE A 205 -5.86 -17.64 -8.59
C ILE A 205 -5.61 -16.63 -7.48
N THR A 206 -6.47 -15.63 -7.34
CA THR A 206 -6.40 -14.62 -6.28
C THR A 206 -7.78 -14.34 -5.67
N PRO A 207 -7.87 -13.95 -4.39
CA PRO A 207 -9.15 -13.58 -3.77
C PRO A 207 -9.77 -12.31 -4.40
N PRO A 208 -11.10 -12.26 -4.57
CA PRO A 208 -11.79 -11.07 -5.04
C PRO A 208 -11.77 -9.93 -4.02
N PRO A 209 -11.99 -8.67 -4.43
CA PRO A 209 -12.18 -7.53 -3.52
C PRO A 209 -13.30 -7.73 -2.49
N SER A 210 -14.28 -8.62 -2.76
CA SER A 210 -15.32 -8.99 -1.79
C SER A 210 -14.80 -9.78 -0.58
N ASP A 211 -13.59 -10.36 -0.68
CA ASP A 211 -12.90 -11.03 0.43
C ASP A 211 -12.03 -10.07 1.25
N ASN A 212 -12.36 -8.77 1.23
CA ASN A 212 -11.75 -7.72 2.04
C ASN A 212 -10.26 -7.47 1.73
N VAL A 213 -9.82 -7.76 0.49
CA VAL A 213 -8.48 -7.43 -0.01
C VAL A 213 -8.40 -5.99 -0.50
N LEU A 214 -7.21 -5.40 -0.46
CA LEU A 214 -6.95 -4.15 -1.17
C LEU A 214 -6.88 -4.41 -2.67
N GLU A 215 -7.44 -3.53 -3.49
CA GLU A 215 -7.31 -3.57 -4.95
C GLU A 215 -5.88 -3.16 -5.37
N GLY A 216 -4.96 -4.12 -5.32
CA GLY A 216 -3.52 -3.92 -5.52
C GLY A 216 -3.13 -3.56 -6.96
N ILE A 217 -2.33 -2.51 -7.12
CA ILE A 217 -1.77 -2.13 -8.44
C ILE A 217 -0.76 -3.18 -8.94
N THR A 218 0.08 -3.71 -8.05
CA THR A 218 0.98 -4.83 -8.38
C THR A 218 0.20 -6.09 -8.72
N ALA A 219 -0.87 -6.40 -7.97
CA ALA A 219 -1.75 -7.53 -8.25
C ALA A 219 -2.42 -7.42 -9.63
N ALA A 220 -2.99 -6.24 -9.95
CA ALA A 220 -3.57 -5.96 -11.26
C ALA A 220 -2.54 -6.11 -12.39
N THR A 221 -1.31 -5.65 -12.16
CA THR A 221 -0.20 -5.81 -13.13
C THR A 221 0.12 -7.29 -13.35
N VAL A 222 0.20 -8.09 -12.29
CA VAL A 222 0.48 -9.53 -12.40
C VAL A 222 -0.62 -10.24 -13.19
N VAL A 223 -1.89 -9.91 -12.94
CA VAL A 223 -3.02 -10.47 -13.70
C VAL A 223 -2.93 -10.10 -15.18
N GLU A 224 -2.62 -8.84 -15.49
CA GLU A 224 -2.44 -8.36 -16.87
C GLU A 224 -1.31 -9.10 -17.59
N LEU A 225 -0.14 -9.22 -16.96
CA LEU A 225 1.01 -9.93 -17.54
C LEU A 225 0.74 -11.42 -17.71
N ALA A 226 0.14 -12.07 -16.71
CA ALA A 226 -0.19 -13.49 -16.76
C ALA A 226 -1.13 -13.79 -17.94
N ALA A 227 -2.19 -12.99 -18.11
CA ALA A 227 -3.17 -13.21 -19.17
C ALA A 227 -2.63 -12.81 -20.56
N ASN A 228 -2.04 -11.62 -20.69
CA ASN A 228 -1.76 -11.01 -21.99
C ASN A 228 -0.38 -11.40 -22.55
N GLU A 229 0.62 -11.56 -21.69
CA GLU A 229 2.01 -11.83 -22.11
C GLU A 229 2.37 -13.33 -22.00
N LEU A 230 1.82 -14.02 -21.00
CA LEU A 230 2.16 -15.42 -20.72
C LEU A 230 1.07 -16.42 -21.15
N GLY A 231 -0.15 -15.96 -21.43
CA GLY A 231 -1.27 -16.82 -21.79
C GLY A 231 -1.70 -17.79 -20.68
N ILE A 232 -1.50 -17.40 -19.42
CA ILE A 232 -1.87 -18.16 -18.22
C ILE A 232 -3.28 -17.75 -17.79
N GLU A 233 -4.13 -18.73 -17.50
CA GLU A 233 -5.48 -18.46 -16.99
C GLU A 233 -5.41 -17.80 -15.60
N THR A 234 -6.08 -16.66 -15.46
CA THR A 234 -6.22 -15.93 -14.19
C THR A 234 -7.66 -16.03 -13.69
N VAL A 235 -7.86 -16.52 -12.47
CA VAL A 235 -9.18 -16.71 -11.86
C VAL A 235 -9.28 -15.90 -10.58
N GLU A 236 -10.28 -15.03 -10.50
CA GLU A 236 -10.62 -14.32 -9.27
C GLU A 236 -11.74 -15.09 -8.54
N ARG A 237 -11.43 -15.65 -7.36
CA ARG A 237 -12.40 -16.36 -6.51
C ARG A 237 -11.89 -16.50 -5.08
N SER A 238 -12.81 -16.72 -4.14
CA SER A 238 -12.44 -17.02 -2.75
C SER A 238 -11.55 -18.26 -2.67
N ILE A 239 -10.55 -18.20 -1.80
CA ILE A 239 -9.57 -19.27 -1.56
C ILE A 239 -9.73 -19.75 -0.12
N ASP A 240 -9.91 -21.04 0.10
CA ASP A 240 -9.94 -21.60 1.46
C ASP A 240 -8.54 -21.71 2.06
N ARG A 241 -8.42 -21.59 3.38
CA ARG A 241 -7.14 -21.78 4.07
C ARG A 241 -6.47 -23.10 3.72
N SER A 242 -7.25 -24.17 3.56
CA SER A 242 -6.71 -25.49 3.22
C SER A 242 -6.11 -25.56 1.81
N GLU A 243 -6.54 -24.70 0.88
CA GLU A 243 -6.00 -24.65 -0.47
C GLU A 243 -4.54 -24.20 -0.49
N LEU A 244 -4.11 -23.36 0.46
CA LEU A 244 -2.72 -22.93 0.60
C LEU A 244 -1.74 -24.10 0.77
N TYR A 245 -2.20 -25.21 1.37
CA TYR A 245 -1.36 -26.39 1.62
C TYR A 245 -1.31 -27.38 0.45
N ILE A 246 -2.19 -27.23 -0.53
CA ILE A 246 -2.33 -28.12 -1.69
C ILE A 246 -2.19 -27.38 -3.03
N ALA A 247 -1.83 -26.10 -2.98
CA ALA A 247 -1.46 -25.32 -4.16
C ALA A 247 -0.10 -25.81 -4.68
N ASP A 248 0.10 -25.67 -5.99
CA ASP A 248 1.38 -25.96 -6.63
C ASP A 248 2.41 -24.89 -6.24
N GLU A 249 1.98 -23.62 -6.22
CA GLU A 249 2.78 -22.46 -5.79
C GLU A 249 1.91 -21.44 -5.03
N VAL A 250 2.54 -20.61 -4.19
CA VAL A 250 1.91 -19.47 -3.49
C VAL A 250 2.87 -18.30 -3.55
N PHE A 251 2.40 -17.12 -3.91
CA PHE A 251 3.21 -15.91 -3.94
C PHE A 251 2.42 -14.67 -3.52
N MET A 252 3.13 -13.61 -3.18
CA MET A 252 2.58 -12.33 -2.74
C MET A 252 2.97 -11.20 -3.70
N THR A 253 2.16 -10.15 -3.76
CA THR A 253 2.42 -8.96 -4.59
C THR A 253 2.10 -7.68 -3.83
N GLY A 254 2.96 -6.67 -3.88
CA GLY A 254 2.77 -5.40 -3.18
C GLY A 254 3.69 -4.30 -3.67
#